data_AF-A0A967WI41-F1
#
_entry.id   AF-A0A967WI41-F1
#
_cell.length_a   1.000
_cell.length_b   1.000
_cell.length_c   1.000
_cell.angle_alpha   90.00
_cell.angle_beta   90.00
_cell.angle_gamma   90.00
#
_symmetry.space_group_name_H-M   'P 1'
#
loop_
_entity.id
_entity.type
_entity.pdbx_description
1 polymer ?
#
loop_
_entity_poly.entity_id
_entity_poly.type
_entity_poly.pdbx_seq_one_letter_code
_entity_poly.pdbx_strand_id
1 'polypeptide(L)' 'ATNSSDNRAWFSNYGSYIDVAAPGVSIYSTVRNNGYGYEDGTSMATPFVSGLAALIWSACPDYTNDQVESQIETTT' A
#
# COMPACT_ATOMS: atom_id res chain seq x y z
N ALA A 1 -2.79 5.55 -5.25
CA ALA A 1 -2.88 6.13 -3.90
C ALA A 1 -4.26 6.73 -3.67
N THR A 2 -4.85 6.50 -2.50
CA THR A 2 -6.13 7.07 -2.07
C THR A 2 -5.93 8.03 -0.88
N ASN A 3 -6.94 8.86 -0.62
CA ASN A 3 -7.03 9.66 0.61
C ASN A 3 -7.91 8.94 1.66
N SER A 4 -8.11 9.56 2.81
CA SER A 4 -8.90 9.03 3.92
C SER A 4 -10.40 8.86 3.64
N SER A 5 -10.90 9.38 2.52
CA SER A 5 -12.28 9.17 2.04
C SER A 5 -12.35 8.14 0.90
N ASP A 6 -11.30 7.31 0.74
CA ASP A 6 -11.12 6.34 -0.33
C ASP A 6 -11.18 6.94 -1.75
N ASN A 7 -11.02 8.26 -1.88
CA ASN A 7 -10.95 8.90 -3.19
C ASN A 7 -9.52 8.80 -3.72
N ARG A 8 -9.38 8.59 -5.03
CA ARG A 8 -8.07 8.63 -5.69
C ARG A 8 -7.39 9.97 -5.42
N ALA A 9 -6.15 9.94 -4.94
CA ALA A 9 -5.36 11.14 -4.74
C ALA A 9 -5.15 11.88 -6.07
N TRP A 10 -5.16 13.21 -6.05
CA TRP A 10 -5.09 14.03 -7.28
C TRP A 10 -3.82 13.81 -8.10
N PHE A 11 -2.70 13.43 -7.44
CA PHE A 11 -1.41 13.12 -8.07
C PHE A 11 -1.28 11.65 -8.52
N SER A 12 -2.22 10.77 -8.15
CA SER A 12 -2.07 9.33 -8.42
C SER A 12 -2.30 9.04 -9.89
N ASN A 13 -1.36 8.32 -10.51
CA ASN A 13 -1.57 7.68 -11.80
C ASN A 13 -2.75 6.70 -11.74
N TYR A 14 -3.30 6.39 -12.91
CA TYR A 14 -4.47 5.54 -13.11
C TYR A 14 -4.40 4.81 -14.46
N GLY A 15 -5.13 3.72 -14.58
CA GLY A 15 -5.20 2.88 -15.77
C GLY A 15 -5.48 1.43 -15.39
N SER A 16 -5.65 0.56 -16.39
CA SER A 16 -5.92 -0.87 -16.20
C SER A 16 -4.71 -1.66 -15.70
N TYR A 17 -3.53 -1.05 -15.65
CA TYR A 17 -2.29 -1.66 -15.14
C TYR A 17 -2.10 -1.44 -13.63
N ILE A 18 -3.09 -0.87 -12.95
CA ILE A 18 -3.07 -0.67 -11.50
C ILE A 18 -3.86 -1.81 -10.87
N ASP A 19 -3.17 -2.64 -10.08
CA ASP A 19 -3.76 -3.84 -9.47
C ASP A 19 -4.54 -3.46 -8.20
N VAL A 20 -3.93 -2.68 -7.30
CA VAL A 20 -4.54 -2.23 -6.05
C VAL A 20 -4.17 -0.79 -5.70
N ALA A 21 -5.01 -0.18 -4.86
CA ALA A 21 -4.75 1.13 -4.29
C ALA A 21 -4.71 1.06 -2.76
N ALA A 22 -3.83 1.88 -2.17
CA ALA A 22 -3.70 2.01 -0.73
C ALA A 22 -3.59 3.50 -0.32
N PRO A 23 -3.77 3.82 0.98
CA PRO A 23 -3.67 5.19 1.48
C PRO A 23 -2.30 5.81 1.16
N GLY A 24 -2.30 6.99 0.55
CA GLY A 24 -1.07 7.71 0.21
C GLY A 24 -1.16 9.21 0.41
N VAL A 25 -2.20 9.71 1.10
CA VAL A 25 -2.36 11.13 1.44
C VAL A 25 -2.36 11.27 2.95
N SER A 26 -1.56 12.19 3.46
CA SER A 26 -1.38 12.50 4.88
C SER A 26 -0.97 11.26 5.68
N ILE A 27 0.04 10.55 5.18
CA ILE A 27 0.55 9.34 5.83
C ILE A 27 1.60 9.72 6.85
N TYR A 28 1.31 9.45 8.12
CA TYR A 28 2.24 9.65 9.22
C TYR A 28 3.24 8.50 9.31
N SER A 29 4.53 8.80 9.25
CA SER A 29 5.58 7.77 9.38
C SER A 29 6.87 8.34 9.96
N THR A 30 7.82 7.45 10.22
CA THR A 30 9.16 7.81 10.70
C THR A 30 9.93 8.60 9.66
N VAL A 31 10.62 9.64 10.10
CA VAL A 31 11.59 10.40 9.30
C VAL A 31 12.95 10.41 9.99
N ARG A 32 13.97 10.95 9.31
CA ARG A 32 15.33 11.04 9.87
C ARG A 32 15.35 11.80 11.20
N ASN A 33 16.41 11.60 11.97
CA ASN A 33 16.64 12.25 13.26
C ASN A 33 15.59 11.90 14.33
N ASN A 34 15.19 10.62 14.41
CA ASN A 34 14.21 10.11 15.37
C ASN A 34 12.88 10.88 15.36
N GLY A 35 12.49 11.35 14.18
CA GLY A 35 11.30 12.17 13.98
C GLY A 35 10.16 11.37 13.36
N TYR A 36 9.00 12.02 13.30
CA TYR A 36 7.85 11.56 12.56
C TYR A 36 7.26 12.73 11.79
N GLY A 37 6.67 12.45 10.63
CA GLY A 37 6.11 13.47 9.75
C GLY A 37 5.00 12.90 8.88
N TYR A 38 4.24 13.81 8.27
CA TYR A 38 3.23 13.48 7.28
C TYR A 38 3.80 13.69 5.89
N GLU A 39 3.60 12.72 5.00
CA GLU A 39 3.97 12.83 3.60
C GLU A 39 2.84 12.33 2.69
N ASP A 40 2.86 12.81 1.45
CA ASP A 40 1.93 12.45 0.38
C ASP A 40 2.68 11.77 -0.76
N GLY A 41 2.14 10.67 -1.29
CA GLY A 41 2.67 10.05 -2.49
C GLY A 41 2.22 8.62 -2.69
N THR A 42 2.38 8.13 -3.93
CA THR A 42 2.29 6.69 -4.20
C THR A 42 3.40 5.93 -3.47
N SER A 43 4.56 6.55 -3.25
CA SER A 43 5.63 6.03 -2.38
C SER A 43 5.16 5.73 -0.95
N MET A 44 4.14 6.45 -0.44
CA MET A 44 3.56 6.21 0.88
C MET A 44 2.46 5.13 0.83
N ALA A 45 1.83 4.92 -0.33
CA ALA A 45 0.88 3.83 -0.53
C ALA A 45 1.56 2.45 -0.67
N THR A 46 2.69 2.38 -1.38
CA THR A 46 3.47 1.14 -1.58
C THR A 46 3.79 0.35 -0.30
N PRO A 47 4.28 0.97 0.80
CA PRO A 47 4.63 0.22 2.00
C PRO A 47 3.44 -0.43 2.71
N PHE A 48 2.21 0.07 2.53
CA PHE A 48 1.01 -0.60 3.04
C PHE A 48 0.80 -1.94 2.33
N VAL A 49 0.91 -1.97 1.01
CA VAL A 49 0.74 -3.20 0.22
C VAL A 49 1.88 -4.17 0.46
N SER A 50 3.14 -3.69 0.55
CA SER A 50 4.27 -4.57 0.88
C SER A 50 4.18 -5.14 2.29
N GLY A 51 3.67 -4.35 3.25
CA GLY A 51 3.41 -4.82 4.62
C GLY A 51 2.30 -5.87 4.67
N LEU A 52 1.21 -5.67 3.92
CA LEU A 52 0.15 -6.66 3.77
C LEU A 52 0.67 -7.96 3.13
N ALA A 53 1.47 -7.86 2.07
CA ALA A 53 2.11 -9.01 1.44
C ALA A 53 2.98 -9.80 2.44
N ALA A 54 3.81 -9.11 3.22
CA ALA A 54 4.63 -9.73 4.26
C ALA A 54 3.78 -10.39 5.35
N LEU A 55 2.65 -9.78 5.75
CA LEU A 55 1.74 -10.35 6.73
C LEU A 55 1.09 -11.64 6.22
N ILE A 56 0.55 -11.62 4.99
CA ILE A 56 -0.02 -12.82 4.34
C ILE A 56 1.03 -13.92 4.28
N TRP A 57 2.25 -13.60 3.84
CA TRP A 57 3.32 -14.57 3.73
C TRP A 57 3.77 -15.12 5.08
N SER A 58 3.73 -14.30 6.14
CA SER A 58 4.03 -14.77 7.50
C SER A 58 3.01 -15.78 8.03
N ALA A 59 1.74 -15.65 7.62
CA ALA A 59 0.67 -16.58 7.97
C ALA A 59 0.63 -17.82 7.06
N CYS A 60 1.08 -17.68 5.81
CA CYS A 60 1.13 -18.74 4.80
C CYS A 60 2.54 -18.82 4.18
N PRO A 61 3.55 -19.37 4.89
CA PRO A 61 4.95 -19.37 4.42
C PRO A 61 5.19 -20.07 3.08
N ASP A 62 4.36 -21.08 2.77
CA ASP A 62 4.47 -21.89 1.56
C ASP A 62 3.82 -21.24 0.32
N TYR A 63 3.19 -20.07 0.46
CA TYR A 63 2.62 -19.36 -0.68
C TYR A 63 3.70 -18.89 -1.65
N THR A 64 3.42 -18.98 -2.94
CA THR A 64 4.18 -18.28 -3.97
C THR A 64 3.84 -16.79 -3.98
N ASN A 65 4.67 -15.99 -4.65
CA ASN A 65 4.39 -14.57 -4.89
C ASN A 65 3.01 -14.37 -5.57
N ASP A 66 2.67 -15.19 -6.57
CA ASP A 66 1.40 -15.10 -7.30
C ASP A 66 0.20 -15.41 -6.37
N GLN A 67 0.37 -16.35 -5.43
CA GLN A 67 -0.67 -16.65 -4.44
C GLN A 67 -0.86 -15.50 -3.44
N VAL A 68 0.23 -14.85 -3.02
CA VAL A 68 0.16 -13.65 -2.17
C VAL A 68 -0.51 -12.49 -2.90
N GLU A 69 -0.12 -12.22 -4.14
CA GLU A 69 -0.75 -11.20 -4.99
C GLU A 69 -2.25 -11.46 -5.18
N SER A 70 -2.62 -12.68 -5.54
CA SER A 70 -4.03 -13.07 -5.69
C SER A 70 -4.84 -12.86 -4.41
N GLN A 71 -4.28 -13.16 -3.23
CA GLN A 71 -4.96 -12.86 -1.96
C GLN A 71 -5.15 -11.36 -1.71
N ILE A 72 -4.17 -10.54 -2.09
CA ILE A 72 -4.25 -9.08 -1.96
C ILE A 72 -5.36 -8.51 -2.86
N GLU A 73 -5.48 -9.00 -4.09
CA GLU A 73 -6.48 -8.52 -5.04
C GLU A 73 -7.92 -9.00 -4.73
N THR A 74 -8.06 -10.20 -4.15
CA THR A 74 -9.38 -10.82 -3.95
C THR A 74 -10.03 -10.50 -2.61
N THR A 75 -9.27 -9.98 -1.65
CA THR A 75 -9.82 -9.55 -0.36
C THR A 75 -10.56 -8.22 -0.53
N THR A 76 -11.88 -8.29 -0.74
CA THR A 76 -12.80 -7.14 -0.89
C THR A 76 -13.80 -7.04 0.25
#